data_AF-A0A427SVD5-F1
#
_entry.id   AF-A0A427SVD5-F1
#
_cell.length_a   1.000
_cell.length_b   1.000
_cell.length_c   1.000
_cell.angle_alpha   90.00
_cell.angle_beta   90.00
_cell.angle_gamma   90.00
#
_symmetry.space_group_name_H-M   'P 1'
#
loop_
_entity.id
_entity.type
_entity.pdbx_description
1 polymer ?
#
loop_
_entity_poly.entity_id
_entity_poly.type
_entity_poly.pdbx_seq_one_letter_code
_entity_poly.pdbx_strand_id
1 'polypeptide(L)'
;MDDGTLRRLRAEATRADYPSMARLAQALYDNGLTTREVLHECYGVDFPIEFFVLAEADPWELGLLVTCTDQPWRLAVPPDEGGPQPAADPSGPTERRLLAFDPDLLPLMYLLGSDSVPWDNQFVLCYRLSELRANRSTVYRLRQQTTRPGKVRRLGDSLLSVLHEYHAKHVRDIEREQDDPDNWGAGAVPDEEVDAFRALVERIEALQHEVAAREGR
;
A
#
# COMPACT_ATOMS: atom_id res chain seq x y z
N MET A 1 21.58 18.95 -11.12
CA MET A 1 20.75 20.02 -10.51
C MET A 1 21.62 20.80 -9.53
N ASP A 2 21.37 22.09 -9.27
CA ASP A 2 22.14 22.80 -8.23
C ASP A 2 21.56 22.56 -6.82
N ASP A 3 22.41 22.68 -5.79
CA ASP A 3 22.03 22.46 -4.39
C ASP A 3 20.91 23.41 -3.90
N GLY A 4 20.83 24.60 -4.49
CA GLY A 4 19.81 25.60 -4.16
C GLY A 4 18.41 25.16 -4.59
N THR A 5 18.30 24.57 -5.78
CA THR A 5 17.06 24.03 -6.34
C THR A 5 16.58 22.84 -5.52
N LEU A 6 17.48 21.90 -5.19
CA LEU A 6 17.10 20.74 -4.38
C LEU A 6 16.66 21.15 -2.97
N ARG A 7 17.35 22.13 -2.35
CA ARG A 7 16.93 22.68 -1.04
C ARG A 7 15.55 23.32 -1.11
N ARG A 8 15.24 24.06 -2.18
CA ARG A 8 13.92 24.63 -2.39
C ARG A 8 12.85 23.54 -2.54
N LEU A 9 13.11 22.50 -3.35
CA LEU A 9 12.17 21.38 -3.52
C LEU A 9 11.88 20.67 -2.20
N ARG A 10 12.91 20.44 -1.36
CA ARG A 10 12.73 19.89 0.00
C ARG A 10 11.82 20.76 0.88
N ALA A 11 11.96 22.08 0.79
CA ALA A 11 11.17 23.01 1.59
C ALA A 11 9.71 23.15 1.10
N GLU A 12 9.48 22.97 -0.20
CA GLU A 12 8.16 23.09 -0.83
C GLU A 12 7.36 21.79 -0.84
N ALA A 13 8.04 20.64 -0.74
CA ALA A 13 7.39 19.33 -0.78
C ALA A 13 6.46 19.10 0.41
N THR A 14 5.24 18.66 0.11
CA THR A 14 4.25 18.29 1.12
C THR A 14 3.46 17.07 0.68
N ARG A 15 3.27 16.11 1.58
CA ARG A 15 2.51 14.88 1.30
C ARG A 15 1.08 15.14 0.84
N ALA A 16 0.50 16.28 1.24
CA ALA A 16 -0.84 16.69 0.81
C ALA A 16 -0.88 17.18 -0.66
N ASP A 17 0.27 17.42 -1.29
CA ASP A 17 0.42 17.82 -2.69
C ASP A 17 1.36 16.85 -3.40
N TYR A 18 0.80 15.78 -3.97
CA TYR A 18 1.56 14.77 -4.72
C TYR A 18 2.51 15.39 -5.75
N PRO A 19 2.07 16.34 -6.62
CA PRO A 19 2.97 17.00 -7.56
C PRO A 19 4.26 17.57 -6.92
N SER A 20 4.18 18.15 -5.71
CA SER A 20 5.37 18.62 -5.01
C SER A 20 6.30 17.48 -4.58
N MET A 21 5.74 16.39 -4.06
CA MET A 21 6.48 15.20 -3.65
C MET A 21 7.11 14.48 -4.85
N ALA A 22 6.39 14.36 -5.96
CA ALA A 22 6.89 13.77 -7.19
C ALA A 22 8.04 14.58 -7.80
N ARG A 23 7.95 15.92 -7.79
CA ARG A 23 9.06 16.79 -8.21
C ARG A 23 10.29 16.62 -7.32
N LEU A 24 10.10 16.51 -6.00
CA LEU A 24 11.19 16.21 -5.08
C LEU A 24 11.79 14.83 -5.38
N ALA A 25 10.97 13.78 -5.48
CA ALA A 25 11.43 12.43 -5.76
C ALA A 25 12.21 12.33 -7.08
N GLN A 26 11.68 12.93 -8.16
CA GLN A 26 12.36 13.01 -9.45
C GLN A 26 13.73 13.69 -9.32
N ALA A 27 13.78 14.83 -8.63
CA ALA A 27 15.04 15.54 -8.40
C ALA A 27 16.04 14.70 -7.60
N LEU A 28 15.58 13.93 -6.62
CA LEU A 28 16.45 13.06 -5.82
C LEU A 28 17.02 11.92 -6.67
N TYR A 29 16.19 11.24 -7.49
CA TYR A 29 16.66 10.24 -8.45
C TYR A 29 17.65 10.83 -9.47
N ASP A 30 17.38 12.03 -10.00
CA ASP A 30 18.27 12.71 -10.95
C ASP A 30 19.65 13.04 -10.33
N ASN A 31 19.75 13.08 -9.00
CA ASN A 31 21.02 13.23 -8.26
C ASN A 31 21.63 11.88 -7.83
N GLY A 32 21.12 10.76 -8.33
CA GLY A 32 21.67 9.42 -8.13
C GLY A 32 21.26 8.74 -6.84
N LEU A 33 20.24 9.25 -6.12
CA LEU A 33 19.74 8.58 -4.92
C LEU A 33 18.98 7.30 -5.31
N THR A 34 19.15 6.27 -4.49
CA THR A 34 18.39 5.03 -4.57
C THR A 34 16.94 5.24 -4.13
N THR A 35 16.03 4.34 -4.52
CA THR A 35 14.62 4.36 -4.09
C THR A 35 14.47 4.47 -2.57
N ARG A 36 15.33 3.79 -1.80
CA ARG A 36 15.33 3.85 -0.33
C ARG A 36 15.63 5.26 0.18
N GLU A 37 16.69 5.87 -0.35
CA GLU A 37 17.11 7.23 0.01
C GLU A 37 16.08 8.27 -0.44
N VAL A 38 15.46 8.08 -1.61
CA VAL A 38 14.38 8.95 -2.09
C VAL A 38 13.20 8.94 -1.13
N LEU A 39 12.72 7.77 -0.72
CA LEU A 39 11.61 7.68 0.24
C LEU A 39 12.00 8.22 1.62
N HIS A 40 13.23 7.97 2.07
CA HIS A 40 13.74 8.54 3.31
C HIS A 40 13.70 10.08 3.27
N GLU A 41 14.19 10.70 2.20
CA GLU A 41 14.18 12.16 2.03
C GLU A 41 12.76 12.73 1.89
N CYS A 42 11.85 11.98 1.25
CA CYS A 42 10.46 12.38 1.09
C CYS A 42 9.64 12.31 2.39
N TYR A 43 9.86 11.30 3.24
CA TYR A 43 9.02 11.02 4.41
C TYR A 43 9.72 11.26 5.76
N GLY A 44 11.05 11.43 5.76
CA GLY A 44 11.89 11.59 6.94
C GLY A 44 11.93 10.34 7.83
N VAL A 45 11.66 9.16 7.26
CA VAL A 45 11.64 7.85 7.94
C VAL A 45 12.07 6.75 6.98
N ASP A 46 12.62 5.67 7.52
CA ASP A 46 12.90 4.47 6.76
C ASP A 46 11.63 3.63 6.55
N PHE A 47 11.58 2.93 5.42
CA PHE A 47 10.51 2.01 5.08
C PHE A 47 10.96 0.56 5.32
N PRO A 48 10.04 -0.35 5.70
CA PRO A 48 10.39 -1.75 5.91
C PRO A 48 10.74 -2.45 4.59
N ILE A 49 11.53 -3.53 4.65
CA ILE A 49 11.95 -4.28 3.47
C ILE A 49 10.75 -4.80 2.67
N GLU A 50 9.68 -5.22 3.34
CA GLU A 50 8.44 -5.67 2.68
C GLU A 50 7.81 -4.62 1.76
N PHE A 51 7.99 -3.33 2.05
CA PHE A 51 7.52 -2.27 1.17
C PHE A 51 8.25 -2.31 -0.18
N PHE A 52 9.57 -2.48 -0.16
CA PHE A 52 10.38 -2.50 -1.38
C PHE A 52 10.16 -3.79 -2.18
N VAL A 53 10.01 -4.94 -1.51
CA VAL A 53 9.63 -6.19 -2.18
C VAL A 53 8.29 -6.05 -2.91
N LEU A 54 7.29 -5.43 -2.26
CA LEU A 54 6.01 -5.15 -2.91
C LEU A 54 6.13 -4.16 -4.07
N ALA A 55 6.93 -3.10 -3.92
CA ALA A 55 7.10 -2.09 -4.96
C ALA A 55 7.80 -2.66 -6.20
N GLU A 56 8.83 -3.48 -6.01
CA GLU A 56 9.57 -4.14 -7.10
C GLU A 56 8.72 -5.18 -7.84
N ALA A 57 7.75 -5.80 -7.15
CA ALA A 57 6.85 -6.78 -7.74
C ALA A 57 5.64 -6.14 -8.47
N ASP A 58 5.64 -4.82 -8.63
CA ASP A 58 4.53 -4.00 -9.15
C ASP A 58 3.19 -4.26 -8.44
N PRO A 59 2.86 -3.49 -7.39
CA PRO A 59 1.70 -3.78 -6.57
C PRO A 59 0.36 -3.56 -7.29
N TRP A 60 0.34 -2.91 -8.45
CA TRP A 60 -0.86 -2.80 -9.29
C TRP A 60 -1.11 -4.07 -10.12
N GLU A 61 -0.06 -4.79 -10.51
CA GLU A 61 -0.12 -6.01 -11.32
C GLU A 61 -0.17 -7.29 -10.46
N LEU A 62 0.13 -7.21 -9.16
CA LEU A 62 0.09 -8.36 -8.25
C LEU A 62 -1.30 -9.00 -8.11
N GLY A 63 -2.38 -8.30 -8.48
CA GLY A 63 -3.73 -8.85 -8.46
C GLY A 63 -4.24 -9.24 -7.08
N LEU A 64 -3.70 -8.67 -5.99
CA LEU A 64 -4.05 -9.03 -4.60
C LEU A 64 -5.42 -8.53 -4.15
N LEU A 65 -6.36 -8.23 -5.07
CA LEU A 65 -7.67 -7.64 -4.75
C LEU A 65 -7.54 -6.42 -3.83
N VAL A 66 -6.54 -5.60 -4.10
CA VAL A 66 -6.32 -4.32 -3.46
C VAL A 66 -6.20 -3.24 -4.53
N THR A 67 -6.48 -2.01 -4.15
CA THR A 67 -6.12 -0.84 -4.96
C THR A 67 -5.03 -0.08 -4.24
N CYS A 68 -3.89 0.13 -4.88
CA CYS A 68 -2.78 0.87 -4.30
C CYS A 68 -3.05 2.39 -4.32
N THR A 69 -2.56 3.08 -3.29
CA THR A 69 -2.52 4.55 -3.27
C THR A 69 -1.48 5.09 -4.24
N ASP A 70 -1.54 6.37 -4.58
CA ASP A 70 -0.50 7.00 -5.41
C ASP A 70 0.78 7.17 -4.60
N GLN A 71 0.66 7.68 -3.39
CA GLN A 71 1.76 7.75 -2.42
C GLN A 71 1.63 6.63 -1.39
N PRO A 72 2.71 5.92 -1.05
CA PRO A 72 4.11 6.15 -1.47
C PRO A 72 4.52 5.46 -2.78
N TRP A 73 3.69 4.58 -3.36
CA TRP A 73 4.08 3.64 -4.40
C TRP A 73 4.64 4.29 -5.66
N ARG A 74 4.00 5.33 -6.21
CA ARG A 74 4.49 6.01 -7.41
C ARG A 74 5.79 6.78 -7.19
N LEU A 75 6.10 7.14 -5.93
CA LEU A 75 7.40 7.74 -5.60
C LEU A 75 8.52 6.69 -5.55
N ALA A 76 8.17 5.43 -5.37
CA ALA A 76 9.12 4.33 -5.31
C ALA A 76 9.57 3.84 -6.70
N VAL A 77 8.89 4.26 -7.78
CA VAL A 77 9.22 3.90 -9.17
C VAL A 77 10.36 4.78 -9.70
N PRO A 78 11.51 4.22 -10.09
CA PRO A 78 12.60 4.98 -10.71
C PRO A 78 12.21 5.62 -12.06
N PRO A 79 12.86 6.72 -12.49
CA PRO A 79 12.52 7.43 -13.73
C PRO A 79 12.60 6.59 -15.01
N ASP A 80 13.54 5.65 -15.08
CA ASP A 80 13.73 4.71 -16.18
C ASP A 80 12.64 3.64 -16.27
N GLU A 81 11.87 3.45 -15.19
CA GLU A 81 10.73 2.53 -15.11
C GLU A 81 9.36 3.27 -15.19
N GLY A 82 9.38 4.55 -15.59
CA GLY A 82 8.18 5.37 -15.74
C GLY A 82 8.02 6.46 -14.68
N GLY A 83 8.79 6.38 -13.60
CA GLY A 83 9.11 7.45 -12.66
C GLY A 83 7.96 8.02 -11.82
N PRO A 84 8.30 8.87 -10.83
CA PRO A 84 7.31 9.72 -10.20
C PRO A 84 6.85 10.78 -11.20
N GLN A 85 5.69 10.61 -11.81
CA GLN A 85 5.17 11.58 -12.78
C GLN A 85 4.48 12.76 -12.07
N PRO A 86 5.01 14.00 -12.17
CA PRO A 86 4.35 15.18 -11.61
C PRO A 86 3.21 15.65 -12.53
N ALA A 87 2.21 14.80 -12.74
CA ALA A 87 1.00 15.15 -13.48
C ALA A 87 0.03 15.98 -12.61
N ALA A 88 -0.94 16.64 -13.23
CA ALA A 88 -1.99 17.37 -12.52
C ALA A 88 -2.92 16.37 -11.79
N ASP A 89 -2.68 16.25 -10.49
CA ASP A 89 -3.49 15.56 -9.47
C ASP A 89 -3.57 14.03 -9.51
N PRO A 90 -2.48 13.31 -9.16
CA PRO A 90 -2.53 11.86 -8.96
C PRO A 90 -3.27 11.53 -7.66
N SER A 91 -2.89 12.15 -6.53
CA SER A 91 -3.55 11.88 -5.24
C SER A 91 -5.04 12.23 -5.28
N GLY A 92 -5.85 11.19 -5.40
CA GLY A 92 -7.30 11.31 -5.38
C GLY A 92 -7.79 12.08 -4.14
N PRO A 93 -8.98 12.72 -4.21
CA PRO A 93 -9.57 13.46 -3.09
C PRO A 93 -9.59 12.69 -1.77
N THR A 94 -9.62 11.36 -1.85
CA THR A 94 -9.55 10.44 -0.71
C THR A 94 -8.22 10.51 0.04
N GLU A 95 -7.07 10.45 -0.62
CA GLU A 95 -5.76 10.46 0.05
C GLU A 95 -5.53 11.78 0.77
N ARG A 96 -5.84 12.89 0.10
CA ARG A 96 -5.78 14.23 0.71
C ARG A 96 -6.67 14.33 1.94
N ARG A 97 -7.87 13.74 1.90
CA ARG A 97 -8.77 13.68 3.06
C ARG A 97 -8.19 12.84 4.19
N LEU A 98 -7.58 11.70 3.92
CA LEU A 98 -6.95 10.84 4.93
C LEU A 98 -5.78 11.55 5.60
N LEU A 99 -4.93 12.23 4.82
CA LEU A 99 -3.80 13.01 5.33
C LEU A 99 -4.26 14.24 6.14
N ALA A 100 -5.34 14.91 5.73
CA ALA A 100 -5.93 16.00 6.49
C ALA A 100 -6.58 15.51 7.81
N PHE A 101 -7.12 14.29 7.80
CA PHE A 101 -7.73 13.66 8.98
C PHE A 101 -6.69 13.26 10.03
N ASP A 102 -5.60 12.63 9.61
CA ASP A 102 -4.47 12.29 10.49
C ASP A 102 -3.17 12.39 9.67
N PRO A 103 -2.39 13.47 9.85
CA PRO A 103 -1.14 13.65 9.15
C PRO A 103 -0.12 12.54 9.44
N ASP A 104 -0.24 11.81 10.53
CA ASP A 104 0.69 10.72 10.84
C ASP A 104 0.46 9.48 9.97
N LEU A 105 -0.71 9.37 9.30
CA LEU A 105 -1.01 8.26 8.41
C LEU A 105 -0.24 8.36 7.09
N LEU A 106 0.21 7.20 6.64
CA LEU A 106 0.67 6.96 5.27
C LEU A 106 -0.21 5.86 4.66
N PRO A 107 -1.23 6.23 3.86
CA PRO A 107 -2.05 5.27 3.13
C PRO A 107 -1.19 4.42 2.20
N LEU A 108 -1.49 3.12 2.11
CA LEU A 108 -0.79 2.18 1.24
C LEU A 108 -1.76 1.54 0.25
N MET A 109 -2.89 1.02 0.71
CA MET A 109 -3.82 0.31 -0.16
C MET A 109 -5.23 0.26 0.40
N TYR A 110 -6.20 0.18 -0.51
CA TYR A 110 -7.60 -0.05 -0.24
C TYR A 110 -7.87 -1.55 -0.40
N LEU A 111 -8.38 -2.19 0.64
CA LEU A 111 -8.86 -3.58 0.56
C LEU A 111 -10.16 -3.60 -0.24
N LEU A 112 -10.18 -4.36 -1.33
CA LEU A 112 -11.40 -4.66 -2.04
C LEU A 112 -12.05 -5.87 -1.35
N GLY A 113 -13.33 -5.75 -1.01
CA GLY A 113 -14.13 -6.90 -0.58
C GLY A 113 -14.60 -7.70 -1.81
N SER A 114 -14.95 -8.96 -1.61
CA SER A 114 -15.69 -9.77 -2.60
C SER A 114 -17.09 -9.24 -2.86
N ASP A 115 -17.69 -8.62 -1.84
CA ASP A 115 -19.09 -8.21 -1.89
C ASP A 115 -19.20 -6.82 -2.52
N SER A 116 -19.84 -6.82 -3.68
CA SER A 116 -20.20 -5.68 -4.53
C SER A 116 -20.58 -4.39 -3.78
N VAL A 117 -20.15 -3.27 -4.37
CA VAL A 117 -20.69 -1.89 -4.33
C VAL A 117 -21.65 -1.57 -3.15
N PRO A 118 -21.36 -0.55 -2.33
CA PRO A 118 -20.60 0.62 -2.72
C PRO A 118 -19.15 0.62 -2.23
N TRP A 119 -18.30 1.13 -3.12
CA TRP A 119 -16.89 1.45 -2.94
C TRP A 119 -16.64 2.37 -1.72
N ASP A 120 -17.70 2.90 -1.11
CA ASP A 120 -17.72 3.80 0.05
C ASP A 120 -17.37 3.14 1.40
N ASN A 121 -17.31 1.81 1.47
CA ASN A 121 -16.96 1.06 2.69
C ASN A 121 -15.58 0.41 2.66
N GLN A 122 -14.70 0.84 1.75
CA GLN A 122 -13.35 0.31 1.67
C GLN A 122 -12.54 0.60 2.94
N PHE A 123 -11.78 -0.42 3.34
CA PHE A 123 -10.79 -0.29 4.39
C PHE A 123 -9.47 0.12 3.77
N VAL A 124 -8.85 1.15 4.33
CA VAL A 124 -7.52 1.60 3.94
C VAL A 124 -6.52 0.99 4.91
N LEU A 125 -5.49 0.35 4.39
CA LEU A 125 -4.30 -0.04 5.14
C LEU A 125 -3.29 1.10 5.09
N CYS A 126 -2.76 1.45 6.26
CA CYS A 126 -1.81 2.54 6.41
C CYS A 126 -0.64 2.12 7.30
N TYR A 127 0.52 2.71 7.06
CA TYR A 127 1.52 2.89 8.12
C TYR A 127 1.24 4.17 8.91
N ARG A 128 1.95 4.31 10.03
CA ARG A 128 2.11 5.59 10.74
C ARG A 128 3.57 6.03 10.65
N LEU A 129 3.80 7.30 10.30
CA LEU A 129 5.16 7.85 10.22
C LEU A 129 5.85 7.85 11.59
N SER A 130 5.11 8.09 12.68
CA SER A 130 5.61 8.01 14.05
C SER A 130 6.10 6.60 14.42
N GLU A 131 5.43 5.56 13.95
CA GLU A 131 5.81 4.16 14.15
C GLU A 131 7.01 3.77 13.29
N LEU A 132 7.02 4.18 12.01
CA LEU A 132 8.16 3.98 11.11
C LEU A 132 9.43 4.66 11.64
N ARG A 133 9.30 5.89 12.19
CA ARG A 133 10.42 6.58 12.86
C ARG A 133 10.97 5.80 14.05
N ALA A 134 10.13 5.01 14.70
CA ALA A 134 10.54 4.13 15.78
C ALA A 134 10.92 2.71 15.30
N ASN A 135 11.16 2.57 13.99
CA ASN A 135 11.51 1.32 13.29
C ASN A 135 10.46 0.20 13.50
N ARG A 136 9.18 0.56 13.49
CA ARG A 136 8.06 -0.37 13.57
C ARG A 136 7.21 -0.29 12.30
N SER A 137 7.07 -1.42 11.62
CA SER A 137 6.20 -1.62 10.43
C SER A 137 4.74 -1.88 10.80
N THR A 138 4.27 -1.29 11.91
CA THR A 138 2.91 -1.52 12.39
C THR A 138 1.87 -1.02 11.39
N VAL A 139 0.97 -1.92 10.99
CA VAL A 139 -0.10 -1.68 10.03
C VAL A 139 -1.36 -1.29 10.77
N TYR A 140 -2.00 -0.24 10.26
CA TYR A 140 -3.26 0.28 10.75
C TYR A 140 -4.33 0.18 9.68
N ARG A 141 -5.58 0.07 10.13
CA ARG A 141 -6.77 0.06 9.27
C ARG A 141 -7.78 1.08 9.72
N LEU A 142 -8.36 1.78 8.76
CA LEU A 142 -9.52 2.65 8.95
C LEU A 142 -10.48 2.55 7.78
N ARG A 143 -11.74 2.93 7.98
CA ARG A 143 -12.67 3.10 6.85
C ARG A 143 -12.32 4.39 6.11
N GLN A 144 -12.32 4.34 4.78
CA GLN A 144 -12.04 5.47 3.89
C GLN A 144 -12.81 6.74 4.26
N GLN A 145 -14.11 6.62 4.56
CA GLN A 145 -14.98 7.76 4.90
C GLN A 145 -14.96 8.17 6.38
N THR A 146 -14.05 7.64 7.19
CA THR A 146 -13.98 7.95 8.62
C THR A 146 -13.79 9.45 8.87
N THR A 147 -14.58 10.00 9.79
CA THR A 147 -14.44 11.37 10.30
C THR A 147 -14.07 11.43 11.79
N ARG A 148 -13.90 10.26 12.45
CA ARG A 148 -13.61 10.16 13.89
C ARG A 148 -12.22 9.52 14.12
N PRO A 149 -11.26 10.22 14.75
CA PRO A 149 -9.89 9.73 15.01
C PRO A 149 -9.80 8.37 15.69
N GLY A 150 -10.70 8.06 16.64
CA GLY A 150 -10.70 6.79 17.39
C GLY A 150 -11.09 5.53 16.60
N LYS A 151 -11.21 5.61 15.27
CA LYS A 151 -11.54 4.46 14.40
C LYS A 151 -10.34 3.86 13.66
N VAL A 152 -9.13 4.38 13.89
CA VAL A 152 -7.90 3.78 13.38
C VAL A 152 -7.54 2.59 14.26
N ARG A 153 -7.54 1.38 13.69
CA ARG A 153 -7.29 0.13 14.42
C ARG A 153 -5.94 -0.46 13.99
N ARG A 154 -5.08 -0.78 14.95
CA ARG A 154 -3.88 -1.60 14.69
C ARG A 154 -4.30 -2.99 14.20
N LEU A 155 -3.61 -3.53 13.20
CA LEU A 155 -3.85 -4.87 12.67
C LEU A 155 -2.70 -5.83 12.98
N GLY A 156 -1.45 -5.41 12.78
CA GLY A 156 -0.29 -6.27 12.94
C GLY A 156 1.00 -5.49 12.69
N ASP A 157 2.13 -6.20 12.66
CA ASP A 157 3.47 -5.60 12.52
C ASP A 157 4.12 -5.85 11.15
N SER A 158 3.37 -6.40 10.19
CA SER A 158 3.80 -6.56 8.80
C SER A 158 2.59 -6.42 7.86
N LEU A 159 2.77 -5.67 6.77
CA LEU A 159 1.78 -5.52 5.72
C LEU A 159 1.48 -6.84 5.02
N LEU A 160 2.52 -7.60 4.67
CA LEU A 160 2.34 -8.91 4.04
C LEU A 160 1.64 -9.90 4.96
N SER A 161 1.91 -9.88 6.27
CA SER A 161 1.21 -10.72 7.25
C SER A 161 -0.28 -10.35 7.35
N VAL A 162 -0.59 -9.05 7.36
CA VAL A 162 -1.98 -8.57 7.35
C VAL A 162 -2.73 -8.97 6.08
N LEU A 163 -2.08 -8.88 4.92
CA LEU A 163 -2.65 -9.32 3.65
C LEU A 163 -2.88 -10.83 3.64
N HIS A 164 -1.89 -11.61 4.10
CA HIS A 164 -2.01 -13.06 4.23
C HIS A 164 -3.22 -13.45 5.08
N GLU A 165 -3.34 -12.89 6.29
CA GLU A 165 -4.47 -13.17 7.17
C GLU A 165 -5.82 -12.77 6.54
N TYR A 166 -5.86 -11.65 5.82
CA TYR A 166 -7.06 -11.17 5.13
C TYR A 166 -7.50 -12.15 4.04
N HIS A 167 -6.59 -12.54 3.14
CA HIS A 167 -6.91 -13.45 2.03
C HIS A 167 -7.12 -14.89 2.51
N ALA A 168 -6.35 -15.37 3.49
CA ALA A 168 -6.55 -16.69 4.08
C ALA A 168 -7.89 -16.79 4.83
N LYS A 169 -8.38 -15.69 5.41
CA LYS A 169 -9.76 -15.65 5.92
C LYS A 169 -10.76 -15.75 4.77
N HIS A 170 -10.54 -15.03 3.69
CA HIS A 170 -11.45 -15.00 2.56
C HIS A 170 -11.54 -16.37 1.85
N VAL A 171 -10.42 -17.06 1.66
CA VAL A 171 -10.38 -18.47 1.19
C VAL A 171 -11.24 -19.35 2.08
N ARG A 172 -11.07 -19.30 3.41
CA ARG A 172 -11.87 -20.12 4.35
C ARG A 172 -13.35 -19.80 4.35
N ASP A 173 -13.73 -18.56 4.05
CA ASP A 173 -15.13 -18.15 3.97
C ASP A 173 -15.74 -18.68 2.66
N ILE A 174 -15.02 -18.59 1.53
CA ILE A 174 -15.42 -19.14 0.24
C ILE A 174 -15.48 -20.68 0.23
N GLU A 175 -14.48 -21.35 0.81
CA GLU A 175 -14.48 -22.83 0.96
C GLU A 175 -15.70 -23.29 1.77
N ARG A 176 -16.06 -22.54 2.83
CA ARG A 176 -17.26 -22.83 3.62
C ARG A 176 -18.54 -22.65 2.81
N GLU A 177 -18.61 -21.62 1.97
CA GLU A 177 -19.75 -21.38 1.08
C GLU A 177 -19.88 -22.46 0.00
N GLN A 178 -18.75 -22.97 -0.51
CA GLN A 178 -18.70 -24.08 -1.45
C GLN A 178 -19.20 -25.39 -0.81
N ASP A 179 -18.78 -25.67 0.42
CA ASP A 179 -19.18 -26.86 1.17
C ASP A 179 -20.63 -26.78 1.71
N ASP A 180 -21.29 -25.63 1.62
CA ASP A 180 -22.66 -25.44 2.11
C ASP A 180 -23.69 -26.13 1.20
N PRO A 181 -24.41 -27.16 1.69
CA PRO A 181 -25.43 -27.86 0.91
C PRO A 181 -26.57 -26.97 0.41
N ASP A 182 -26.83 -25.84 1.09
CA ASP A 182 -27.88 -24.89 0.70
C ASP A 182 -27.47 -24.04 -0.52
N ASN A 183 -26.17 -24.03 -0.88
CA ASN A 183 -25.63 -23.35 -2.06
C ASN A 183 -25.45 -24.28 -3.27
N TRP A 184 -25.80 -25.56 -3.16
CA TRP A 184 -25.62 -26.52 -4.27
C TRP A 184 -26.62 -26.26 -5.41
N GLY A 185 -26.11 -25.86 -6.58
CA GLY A 185 -26.92 -25.56 -7.77
C GLY A 185 -26.39 -24.36 -8.54
N ALA A 186 -27.28 -23.49 -9.03
CA ALA A 186 -26.91 -22.30 -9.81
C ALA A 186 -26.15 -21.22 -9.01
N GLY A 187 -26.05 -21.36 -7.68
CA GLY A 187 -25.29 -20.47 -6.79
C GLY A 187 -24.06 -21.14 -6.18
N ALA A 188 -23.66 -22.32 -6.66
CA ALA A 188 -22.47 -23.00 -6.16
C ALA A 188 -21.22 -22.23 -6.55
N VAL A 189 -20.30 -22.08 -5.61
CA VAL A 189 -18.98 -21.49 -5.87
C VAL A 189 -18.15 -22.49 -6.70
N PRO A 190 -17.70 -22.11 -7.91
CA PRO A 190 -16.89 -22.99 -8.73
C PRO A 190 -15.49 -23.20 -8.12
N ASP A 191 -14.91 -24.39 -8.31
CA ASP A 191 -13.55 -24.70 -7.84
C ASP A 191 -12.51 -23.68 -8.34
N GLU A 192 -12.68 -23.20 -9.57
CA GLU A 192 -11.81 -22.18 -10.18
C GLU A 192 -11.75 -20.88 -9.36
N GLU A 193 -12.85 -20.50 -8.70
CA GLU A 193 -12.90 -19.31 -7.86
C GLU A 193 -12.10 -19.54 -6.56
N VAL A 194 -12.31 -20.68 -5.91
CA VAL A 194 -11.54 -21.08 -4.71
C VAL A 194 -10.04 -21.11 -5.01
N ASP A 195 -9.65 -21.73 -6.14
CA ASP A 195 -8.26 -21.83 -6.57
C ASP A 195 -7.66 -20.47 -6.91
N ALA A 196 -8.43 -19.54 -7.49
CA ALA A 196 -7.98 -18.17 -7.71
C ALA A 196 -7.65 -17.46 -6.39
N PHE A 197 -8.46 -17.64 -5.34
CA PHE A 197 -8.18 -17.05 -4.03
C PHE A 197 -7.01 -17.72 -3.31
N ARG A 198 -6.84 -19.04 -3.44
CA ARG A 198 -5.65 -19.75 -2.93
C ARG A 198 -4.37 -19.24 -3.59
N ALA A 199 -4.39 -19.01 -4.90
CA ALA A 199 -3.24 -18.46 -5.63
C ALA A 199 -2.83 -17.06 -5.12
N LEU A 200 -3.77 -16.25 -4.60
CA LEU A 200 -3.44 -14.96 -3.95
C LEU A 200 -2.64 -15.18 -2.66
N VAL A 201 -3.04 -16.15 -1.83
CA VAL A 201 -2.33 -16.49 -0.60
C VAL A 201 -0.92 -16.97 -0.91
N GLU A 202 -0.78 -17.88 -1.87
CA GLU A 202 0.54 -18.38 -2.32
C GLU A 202 1.45 -17.26 -2.83
N ARG A 203 0.89 -16.29 -3.57
CA ARG A 203 1.65 -15.12 -4.04
C ARG A 203 2.15 -14.26 -2.88
N ILE A 204 1.33 -14.05 -1.84
CA ILE A 204 1.74 -13.33 -0.64
C ILE A 204 2.82 -14.09 0.12
N GLU A 205 2.70 -15.41 0.23
CA GLU A 205 3.72 -16.25 0.87
C GLU A 205 5.05 -16.18 0.12
N ALA A 206 5.03 -16.19 -1.22
CA ALA A 206 6.25 -16.01 -2.01
C ALA A 206 6.95 -14.66 -1.71
N LEU A 207 6.19 -13.57 -1.61
CA LEU A 207 6.72 -12.25 -1.23
C LEU A 207 7.28 -12.26 0.21
N GLN A 208 6.63 -12.95 1.15
CA GLN A 208 7.13 -13.09 2.53
C GLN A 208 8.47 -13.85 2.57
N HIS A 209 8.61 -14.91 1.77
CA HIS A 209 9.87 -15.65 1.65
C HIS A 209 10.99 -14.77 1.09
N GLU A 210 10.66 -13.91 0.12
CA GLU A 210 11.61 -12.95 -0.43
C GLU A 210 12.06 -11.90 0.60
N VAL A 211 11.14 -11.39 1.43
CA VAL A 211 11.47 -10.49 2.55
C VAL A 211 12.43 -11.17 3.52
N ALA A 212 12.10 -12.39 3.97
CA ALA A 212 12.94 -13.13 4.90
C ALA A 212 14.35 -13.40 4.33
N ALA A 213 14.44 -13.70 3.03
CA ALA A 213 15.72 -13.90 2.34
C ALA A 213 16.56 -12.62 2.21
N ARG A 214 15.95 -11.43 2.26
CA ARG A 214 16.63 -10.13 2.24
C ARG A 214 16.99 -9.63 3.64
N GLU A 215 16.18 -9.94 4.66
CA GLU A 215 16.44 -9.61 6.06
C GLU A 215 17.56 -10.45 6.69
N GLY A 216 17.77 -11.67 6.19
CA GLY A 216 18.86 -12.54 6.63
C GLY A 216 20.25 -12.21 6.06
N ARG A 217 20.39 -11.15 5.25
CA ARG A 217 21.65 -10.72 4.63
C ARG A 217 22.26 -9.54 5.38
#